data_AF-A0A484IG63-F1
#
_entry.id   AF-A0A484IG63-F1
#
_cell.length_a   1.000
_cell.length_b   1.000
_cell.length_c   1.000
_cell.angle_alpha   90.00
_cell.angle_beta   90.00
_cell.angle_gamma   90.00
#
_symmetry.space_group_name_H-M   'P 1'
#
loop_
_entity.id
_entity.type
_entity.pdbx_description
1 polymer ?
#
loop_
_entity_poly.entity_id
_entity_poly.type
_entity_poly.pdbx_seq_one_letter_code
_entity_poly.pdbx_strand_id
1 'polypeptide(L)'
;MNLYTARIMMIASIVIYGYFSFFSIIPSLTSLYVDDNNSEADLFYEGFAQVEDNNTTEPIIDNTTWISERENLKITMNLEPKIPIIDQWTLISFEIRNLTSDDLLLENGLLVNATITDHDGRLFKFPQKSVKDGMFNLEYIFPDDGQHRIILQFYKSNIAFIVASFDLTVPHPQPATDFWSQLFQPKPY
;
A
#
# COMPACT_ATOMS: atom_id res chain seq x y z
N MET A 1 6.60 24.28 -49.94
CA MET A 1 7.43 23.06 -49.92
C MET A 1 8.62 23.34 -49.01
N ASN A 2 8.77 22.49 -48.00
CA ASN A 2 9.55 22.66 -46.77
C ASN A 2 11.04 22.92 -46.97
N LEU A 3 11.65 23.64 -46.01
CA LEU A 3 13.00 23.38 -45.49
C LEU A 3 13.26 24.24 -44.23
N TYR A 4 12.36 24.14 -43.24
CA TYR A 4 12.54 24.66 -41.86
C TYR A 4 12.95 23.54 -40.90
N THR A 5 13.82 22.64 -41.36
CA THR A 5 14.22 21.45 -40.62
C THR A 5 15.68 21.12 -40.91
N ALA A 6 16.59 21.83 -40.23
CA ALA A 6 17.87 21.30 -39.78
C ALA A 6 18.64 22.42 -39.08
N ARG A 7 19.25 22.10 -37.94
CA ARG A 7 20.21 22.91 -37.16
C ARG A 7 19.62 23.78 -36.05
N ILE A 8 18.99 23.15 -35.07
CA ILE A 8 19.24 23.46 -33.65
C ILE A 8 19.39 22.13 -32.92
N MET A 9 20.53 21.45 -33.15
CA MET A 9 21.06 20.47 -32.21
C MET A 9 21.92 21.27 -31.23
N MET A 10 21.40 21.55 -30.05
CA MET A 10 22.23 21.93 -28.91
C MET A 10 21.89 21.00 -27.75
N ILE A 11 22.78 20.05 -27.57
CA ILE A 11 22.83 19.08 -26.48
C ILE A 11 23.22 19.85 -25.23
N ALA A 12 22.31 19.99 -24.27
CA ALA A 12 22.64 20.40 -22.91
C ALA A 12 22.54 19.15 -22.01
N SER A 13 23.65 18.43 -21.92
CA SER A 13 23.87 17.37 -20.95
C SER A 13 24.07 18.01 -19.58
N ILE A 14 23.09 17.89 -18.68
CA ILE A 14 23.26 18.23 -17.27
C ILE A 14 23.45 16.93 -16.50
N VAL A 15 24.68 16.73 -16.04
CA VAL A 15 25.08 15.66 -15.12
C VAL A 15 24.80 16.18 -13.70
N ILE A 16 23.78 15.63 -13.04
CA ILE A 16 23.52 15.90 -11.62
C ILE A 16 24.17 14.78 -10.81
N TYR A 17 25.36 15.06 -10.29
CA TYR A 17 25.93 14.31 -9.17
C TYR A 17 25.29 14.84 -7.87
N GLY A 18 24.35 14.09 -7.33
CA GLY A 18 23.69 14.38 -6.06
C GLY A 18 23.88 13.23 -5.08
N TYR A 19 24.72 13.48 -4.08
CA TYR A 19 25.17 12.61 -3.00
C TYR A 19 24.09 11.70 -2.38
N PHE A 20 24.30 10.38 -2.46
CA PHE A 20 23.66 9.39 -1.60
C PHE A 20 24.49 9.30 -0.30
N SER A 21 24.02 9.95 0.77
CA SER A 21 24.54 9.70 2.12
C SER A 21 23.84 8.48 2.70
N PHE A 22 24.56 7.35 2.70
CA PHE A 22 24.23 6.17 3.48
C PHE A 22 24.37 6.51 4.97
N PHE A 23 23.26 6.58 5.69
CA PHE A 23 23.27 6.53 7.15
C PHE A 23 23.33 5.05 7.55
N SER A 24 24.54 4.52 7.76
CA SER A 24 24.73 3.23 8.41
C SER A 24 24.57 3.43 9.92
N ILE A 25 23.43 3.00 10.48
CA ILE A 25 23.26 2.90 11.93
C ILE A 25 24.06 1.68 12.40
N ILE A 26 25.14 1.94 13.14
CA ILE A 26 25.93 0.93 13.84
C ILE A 26 25.15 0.57 15.12
N PRO A 27 24.70 -0.67 15.35
CA PRO A 27 24.32 -1.08 16.69
C PRO A 27 25.59 -1.18 17.54
N SER A 28 25.65 -0.37 18.60
CA SER A 28 26.69 -0.44 19.62
C SER A 28 26.62 -1.79 20.34
N LEU A 29 27.68 -2.58 20.23
CA LEU A 29 27.92 -3.73 21.10
C LEU A 29 28.15 -3.22 22.53
N THR A 30 27.17 -3.40 23.42
CA THR A 30 27.41 -3.34 24.86
C THR A 30 28.05 -4.66 25.29
N SER A 31 29.32 -4.60 25.69
CA SER A 31 29.97 -5.67 26.42
C SER A 31 29.32 -5.80 27.79
N LEU A 32 28.68 -6.93 28.08
CA LEU A 32 28.23 -7.25 29.42
C LEU A 32 29.37 -7.96 30.16
N TYR A 33 29.87 -7.28 31.20
CA TYR A 33 30.80 -7.80 32.18
C TYR A 33 30.17 -9.01 32.88
N VAL A 34 30.71 -10.21 32.63
CA VAL A 34 30.33 -11.44 33.33
C VAL A 34 31.21 -11.52 34.57
N ASP A 35 30.63 -11.26 35.73
CA ASP A 35 31.23 -11.61 37.01
C ASP A 35 31.01 -13.10 37.24
N ASP A 36 32.10 -13.86 37.23
CA ASP A 36 32.13 -15.30 37.31
C ASP A 36 32.11 -15.73 38.77
N ASN A 37 30.96 -16.14 39.30
CA ASN A 37 30.85 -16.91 40.54
C ASN A 37 29.55 -17.74 40.58
N ASN A 38 29.65 -18.99 40.12
CA ASN A 38 29.01 -20.20 40.64
C ASN A 38 27.51 -20.14 41.05
N SER A 39 26.63 -20.69 40.20
CA SER A 39 25.77 -21.85 40.56
C SER A 39 24.95 -22.30 39.35
N GLU A 40 24.94 -23.60 39.09
CA GLU A 40 24.11 -24.26 38.08
C GLU A 40 22.63 -23.91 38.25
N ALA A 41 22.02 -23.37 37.19
CA ALA A 41 20.57 -23.36 37.02
C ALA A 41 20.26 -23.43 35.52
N ASP A 42 19.57 -24.50 35.12
CA ASP A 42 18.99 -24.73 33.81
C ASP A 42 18.23 -23.49 33.31
N LEU A 43 18.76 -22.80 32.30
CA LEU A 43 18.09 -21.69 31.64
C LEU A 43 17.21 -22.24 30.51
N PHE A 44 15.95 -22.53 30.85
CA PHE A 44 14.88 -22.55 29.86
C PHE A 44 14.79 -21.17 29.25
N TYR A 45 15.27 -21.02 28.02
CA TYR A 45 15.11 -19.79 27.24
C TYR A 45 13.66 -19.73 26.75
N GLU A 46 12.74 -19.27 27.61
CA GLU A 46 11.45 -18.79 27.16
C GLU A 46 11.70 -17.50 26.37
N GLY A 47 11.77 -17.64 25.05
CA GLY A 47 11.72 -16.50 24.14
C GLY A 47 10.35 -15.88 24.25
N PHE A 48 10.19 -14.86 25.08
CA PHE A 48 9.01 -14.01 25.06
C PHE A 48 9.00 -13.25 23.73
N ALA A 49 8.15 -13.67 22.80
CA ALA A 49 7.77 -12.83 21.68
C ALA A 49 7.09 -11.58 22.27
N GLN A 50 7.58 -10.40 21.89
CA GLN A 50 6.99 -9.14 22.30
C GLN A 50 5.60 -9.06 21.67
N VAL A 51 4.54 -9.34 22.44
CA VAL A 51 3.18 -9.01 22.06
C VAL A 51 3.09 -7.49 22.13
N GLU A 52 3.25 -6.86 20.98
CA GLU A 52 2.86 -5.48 20.81
C GLU A 52 1.34 -5.44 20.99
N ASP A 53 0.87 -4.82 22.07
CA ASP A 53 -0.55 -4.51 22.29
C ASP A 53 -1.01 -3.52 21.21
N ASN A 54 -1.23 -4.02 20.00
CA ASN A 54 -1.77 -3.26 18.88
C ASN A 54 -3.30 -3.19 18.97
N ASN A 55 -3.79 -2.54 20.03
CA ASN A 55 -5.16 -2.00 20.06
C ASN A 55 -5.29 -0.69 19.27
N THR A 56 -4.26 -0.32 18.51
CA THR A 56 -4.34 0.68 17.46
C THR A 56 -4.72 -0.07 16.19
N THR A 57 -6.01 -0.08 15.85
CA THR A 57 -6.45 -0.55 14.54
C THR A 57 -5.83 0.38 13.50
N GLU A 58 -4.66 0.00 12.96
CA GLU A 58 -4.11 0.74 11.83
C GLU A 58 -5.16 0.76 10.73
N PRO A 59 -5.37 1.91 10.07
CA PRO A 59 -6.33 2.00 8.99
C PRO A 59 -5.90 1.04 7.90
N ILE A 60 -6.73 0.03 7.62
CA ILE A 60 -6.49 -0.94 6.54
C ILE A 60 -6.33 -0.22 5.19
N ILE A 61 -6.99 0.92 5.04
CA ILE A 61 -6.86 1.82 3.90
C ILE A 61 -6.40 3.18 4.42
N ASP A 62 -5.20 3.60 4.05
CA ASP A 62 -4.63 4.88 4.48
C ASP A 62 -5.40 6.07 3.88
N ASN A 63 -5.78 5.95 2.61
CA ASN A 63 -6.53 6.97 1.88
C ASN A 63 -7.73 6.37 1.13
N THR A 64 -8.89 6.33 1.77
CA THR A 64 -10.12 5.78 1.15
C THR A 64 -10.63 6.60 -0.03
N THR A 65 -10.27 7.88 -0.09
CA THR A 65 -10.74 8.82 -1.11
C THR A 65 -9.55 9.51 -1.78
N TRP A 66 -9.63 9.61 -3.10
CA TRP A 66 -8.68 10.33 -3.94
C TRP A 66 -9.40 11.45 -4.70
N ILE A 67 -8.84 12.66 -4.71
CA ILE A 67 -9.50 13.85 -5.28
C ILE A 67 -8.59 14.48 -6.34
N SER A 68 -9.18 14.87 -7.47
CA SER A 68 -8.56 15.71 -8.48
C SER A 68 -9.42 16.95 -8.74
N GLU A 69 -8.92 18.10 -8.30
CA GLU A 69 -9.56 19.39 -8.58
C GLU A 69 -9.48 19.75 -10.07
N ARG A 70 -8.36 19.40 -10.73
CA ARG A 70 -8.15 19.69 -12.17
C ARG A 70 -9.21 19.04 -13.04
N GLU A 71 -9.50 17.77 -12.76
CA GLU A 71 -10.45 16.97 -13.54
C GLU A 71 -11.85 16.98 -12.92
N ASN A 72 -12.03 17.67 -11.78
CA ASN A 72 -13.28 17.71 -11.02
C ASN A 72 -13.80 16.28 -10.68
N LEU A 73 -12.90 15.41 -10.22
CA LEU A 73 -13.17 14.00 -9.91
C LEU A 73 -12.87 13.67 -8.45
N LYS A 74 -13.69 12.79 -7.89
CA LYS A 74 -13.52 12.14 -6.59
C LYS A 74 -13.66 10.64 -6.78
N ILE A 75 -12.69 9.87 -6.30
CA ILE A 75 -12.66 8.42 -6.41
C ILE A 75 -12.63 7.83 -5.00
N THR A 76 -13.59 6.99 -4.67
CA THR A 76 -13.65 6.30 -3.37
C THR A 76 -13.34 4.82 -3.58
N MET A 77 -12.50 4.25 -2.71
CA MET A 77 -12.16 2.83 -2.69
C MET A 77 -12.78 2.14 -1.48
N ASN A 78 -13.35 0.96 -1.71
CA ASN A 78 -13.90 0.07 -0.68
C ASN A 78 -13.39 -1.36 -0.84
N LEU A 79 -13.30 -2.10 0.26
CA LEU A 79 -12.84 -3.49 0.32
C LEU A 79 -13.93 -4.40 0.88
N GLU A 80 -14.07 -5.59 0.30
CA GLU A 80 -14.90 -6.67 0.80
C GLU A 80 -14.12 -8.01 0.75
N PRO A 81 -13.77 -8.63 1.89
CA PRO A 81 -14.04 -8.18 3.26
C PRO A 81 -13.35 -6.84 3.59
N LYS A 82 -13.90 -6.12 4.57
CA LYS A 82 -13.36 -4.81 5.01
C LYS A 82 -11.90 -4.93 5.46
N ILE A 83 -11.55 -6.08 6.03
CA ILE A 83 -10.18 -6.46 6.40
C ILE A 83 -9.77 -7.58 5.44
N PRO A 84 -8.88 -7.31 4.46
CA PRO A 84 -8.35 -8.34 3.58
C PRO A 84 -7.67 -9.46 4.39
N ILE A 85 -7.81 -10.68 3.91
CA ILE A 85 -7.15 -11.86 4.47
C ILE A 85 -6.19 -12.38 3.42
N ILE A 86 -4.95 -12.65 3.82
CA ILE A 86 -3.94 -13.24 2.94
C ILE A 86 -4.45 -14.55 2.33
N ASP A 87 -4.03 -14.82 1.09
CA ASP A 87 -4.43 -16.02 0.33
C ASP A 87 -5.95 -16.18 0.15
N GLN A 88 -6.74 -15.13 0.37
CA GLN A 88 -8.18 -15.11 0.13
C GLN A 88 -8.58 -13.99 -0.85
N TRP A 89 -9.70 -14.23 -1.54
CA TRP A 89 -10.27 -13.25 -2.44
C TRP A 89 -10.75 -12.01 -1.68
N THR A 90 -10.25 -10.86 -2.12
CA THR A 90 -10.74 -9.55 -1.72
C THR A 90 -11.31 -8.83 -2.94
N LEU A 91 -12.55 -8.39 -2.83
CA LEU A 91 -13.19 -7.52 -3.80
C LEU A 91 -12.85 -6.06 -3.48
N ILE A 92 -12.25 -5.39 -4.44
CA ILE A 92 -11.83 -4.00 -4.36
C ILE A 92 -12.75 -3.20 -5.28
N SER A 93 -13.62 -2.38 -4.70
CA SER A 93 -14.63 -1.62 -5.43
C SER A 93 -14.26 -0.14 -5.48
N PHE A 94 -14.44 0.46 -6.65
CA PHE A 94 -14.16 1.87 -6.89
C PHE A 94 -15.41 2.59 -7.36
N GLU A 95 -15.61 3.77 -6.79
CA GLU A 95 -16.71 4.66 -7.12
C GLU A 95 -16.17 6.02 -7.53
N ILE A 96 -16.57 6.49 -8.71
CA ILE A 96 -16.07 7.71 -9.34
C ILE A 96 -17.22 8.71 -9.41
N ARG A 97 -17.02 9.85 -8.78
CA ARG A 97 -17.98 10.95 -8.68
C ARG A 97 -17.40 12.24 -9.22
N ASN A 98 -18.29 13.11 -9.68
CA ASN A 98 -17.98 14.50 -9.94
C ASN A 98 -17.74 15.22 -8.60
N LEU A 99 -16.66 15.97 -8.47
CA LEU A 99 -16.32 16.64 -7.21
C LEU A 99 -17.30 17.78 -6.88
N THR A 100 -17.82 18.49 -7.89
CA THR A 100 -18.72 19.64 -7.71
C THR A 100 -20.17 19.22 -7.47
N SER A 101 -20.69 18.28 -8.26
CA SER A 101 -22.10 17.85 -8.14
C SER A 101 -22.30 16.66 -7.20
N ASP A 102 -21.22 15.95 -6.85
CA ASP A 102 -21.23 14.67 -6.11
C ASP A 102 -22.01 13.54 -6.81
N ASP A 103 -22.41 13.73 -8.07
CA ASP A 103 -23.06 12.70 -8.88
C ASP A 103 -22.05 11.67 -9.38
N LEU A 104 -22.50 10.43 -9.60
CA LEU A 104 -21.71 9.42 -10.27
C LEU A 104 -21.27 9.87 -11.66
N LEU A 105 -20.04 9.54 -12.03
CA LEU A 105 -19.51 9.82 -13.35
C LEU A 105 -20.11 8.84 -14.37
N LEU A 106 -21.20 9.25 -15.02
CA LEU A 106 -21.90 8.46 -16.04
C LEU A 106 -21.23 8.55 -17.43
N GLU A 107 -19.96 8.94 -17.51
CA GLU A 107 -19.26 9.06 -18.79
C GLU A 107 -18.99 7.68 -19.40
N ASN A 108 -19.62 7.41 -20.54
CA ASN A 108 -19.42 6.18 -21.30
C ASN A 108 -18.05 6.17 -22.00
N GLY A 109 -17.40 4.99 -22.00
CA GLY A 109 -16.12 4.79 -22.70
C GLY A 109 -14.88 5.16 -21.88
N LEU A 110 -15.04 5.44 -20.58
CA LEU A 110 -13.92 5.57 -19.65
C LEU A 110 -13.30 4.20 -19.39
N LEU A 111 -12.00 4.07 -19.65
CA LEU A 111 -11.24 2.85 -19.44
C LEU A 111 -10.23 3.05 -18.31
N VAL A 112 -9.96 2.00 -17.54
CA VAL A 112 -9.00 2.02 -16.43
C VAL A 112 -8.04 0.83 -16.53
N ASN A 113 -6.76 1.14 -16.35
CA ASN A 113 -5.72 0.13 -16.09
C ASN A 113 -5.40 0.19 -14.59
N ALA A 114 -5.47 -0.95 -13.92
CA ALA A 114 -5.09 -1.06 -12.52
C ALA A 114 -3.78 -1.83 -12.39
N THR A 115 -2.94 -1.40 -11.45
CA THR A 115 -1.71 -2.09 -11.04
C THR A 115 -1.66 -2.11 -9.53
N ILE A 116 -1.42 -3.26 -8.92
CA ILE A 116 -1.19 -3.40 -7.48
C ILE A 116 0.29 -3.67 -7.26
N THR A 117 0.87 -3.04 -6.25
CA THR A 117 2.24 -3.30 -5.80
C THR A 117 2.23 -3.90 -4.41
N ASP A 118 3.14 -4.83 -4.13
CA ASP A 118 3.38 -5.36 -2.79
C ASP A 118 4.48 -4.61 -2.03
N HIS A 119 4.73 -5.03 -0.79
CA HIS A 119 5.75 -4.45 0.08
C HIS A 119 7.18 -4.65 -0.47
N ASP A 120 7.37 -5.73 -1.24
CA ASP A 120 8.61 -6.07 -1.95
C ASP A 120 8.80 -5.29 -3.27
N GLY A 121 7.79 -4.54 -3.72
CA GLY A 121 7.78 -3.81 -4.98
C GLY A 121 7.46 -4.64 -6.23
N ARG A 122 6.97 -5.87 -6.09
CA ARG A 122 6.44 -6.66 -7.21
C ARG A 122 5.14 -6.02 -7.71
N LEU A 123 4.91 -6.18 -9.00
CA LEU A 123 3.79 -5.53 -9.70
C LEU A 123 2.83 -6.58 -10.23
N PHE A 124 1.56 -6.44 -9.88
CA PHE A 124 0.47 -7.19 -10.49
C PHE A 124 -0.38 -6.25 -11.35
N LYS A 125 -0.46 -6.51 -12.64
CA LYS A 125 -1.19 -5.68 -13.59
C LYS A 125 -2.49 -6.33 -14.04
N PHE A 126 -3.59 -5.60 -13.93
CA PHE A 126 -4.90 -6.05 -14.39
C PHE A 126 -5.10 -5.76 -15.89
N PRO A 127 -5.88 -6.60 -16.59
CA PRO A 127 -6.44 -6.23 -17.88
C PRO A 127 -7.25 -4.93 -17.77
N GLN A 128 -7.31 -4.19 -18.87
CA GLN A 128 -8.09 -2.95 -18.95
C GLN A 128 -9.56 -3.23 -18.63
N LYS A 129 -10.15 -2.40 -17.77
CA LYS A 129 -11.56 -2.45 -17.39
C LYS A 129 -12.30 -1.23 -17.94
N SER A 130 -13.58 -1.42 -18.29
CA SER A 130 -14.49 -0.30 -18.55
C SER A 130 -15.14 0.12 -17.25
N VAL A 131 -15.16 1.41 -16.99
CA VAL A 131 -16.02 1.98 -15.94
C VAL A 131 -17.46 1.95 -16.43
N LYS A 132 -18.40 1.54 -15.58
CA LYS A 132 -19.85 1.53 -15.89
C LYS A 132 -20.57 2.26 -14.77
N ASP A 133 -21.38 3.25 -15.13
CA ASP A 133 -22.16 4.05 -14.17
C ASP A 133 -21.29 4.62 -13.03
N GLY A 134 -20.07 5.06 -13.36
CA GLY A 134 -19.11 5.58 -12.38
C GLY A 134 -18.46 4.51 -11.49
N MET A 135 -18.69 3.23 -11.74
CA MET A 135 -18.20 2.15 -10.88
C MET A 135 -17.39 1.10 -11.65
N PHE A 136 -16.43 0.48 -10.97
CA PHE A 136 -15.77 -0.75 -11.40
C PHE A 136 -15.17 -1.48 -10.19
N ASN A 137 -14.77 -2.74 -10.39
CA ASN A 137 -14.16 -3.54 -9.34
C ASN A 137 -12.97 -4.36 -9.85
N LEU A 138 -12.16 -4.79 -8.88
CA LEU A 138 -11.04 -5.72 -9.05
C LEU A 138 -11.20 -6.84 -8.02
N GLU A 139 -10.90 -8.06 -8.41
CA GLU A 139 -10.80 -9.19 -7.49
C GLU A 139 -9.31 -9.54 -7.39
N TYR A 140 -8.79 -9.57 -6.17
CA TYR A 140 -7.38 -9.81 -5.92
C TYR A 140 -7.17 -10.69 -4.69
N ILE A 141 -6.11 -11.51 -4.74
CA ILE A 141 -5.62 -12.27 -3.61
C ILE A 141 -4.32 -11.61 -3.18
N PHE A 142 -4.28 -11.11 -1.95
CA PHE A 142 -3.05 -10.61 -1.34
C PHE A 142 -2.18 -11.82 -0.93
N PRO A 143 -0.98 -11.98 -1.51
CA PRO A 143 -0.13 -13.15 -1.23
C PRO A 143 0.62 -13.05 0.10
N ASP A 144 0.69 -11.86 0.68
CA ASP A 144 1.45 -11.51 1.87
C ASP A 144 0.75 -10.39 2.66
N ASP A 145 1.20 -10.19 3.88
CA ASP A 145 0.84 -9.04 4.71
C ASP A 145 1.76 -7.84 4.44
N GLY A 146 1.37 -6.69 4.97
CA GLY A 146 2.13 -5.44 4.86
C GLY A 146 1.51 -4.42 3.92
N GLN A 147 2.33 -3.48 3.47
CA GLN A 147 1.88 -2.33 2.68
C GLN A 147 1.73 -2.68 1.20
N HIS A 148 0.58 -2.35 0.65
CA HIS A 148 0.27 -2.45 -0.76
C HIS A 148 -0.16 -1.09 -1.31
N ARG A 149 0.12 -0.88 -2.61
CA ARG A 149 -0.35 0.31 -3.34
C ARG A 149 -1.13 -0.10 -4.56
N ILE A 150 -2.33 0.43 -4.70
CA ILE A 150 -3.15 0.32 -5.90
C ILE A 150 -3.00 1.59 -6.73
N ILE A 151 -2.55 1.44 -7.97
CA ILE A 151 -2.38 2.52 -8.94
C ILE A 151 -3.44 2.34 -10.03
N LEU A 152 -4.26 3.36 -10.22
CA LEU A 152 -5.27 3.42 -11.27
C LEU A 152 -4.85 4.45 -12.31
N GLN A 153 -4.82 4.05 -13.58
CA GLN A 153 -4.60 4.95 -14.69
C GLN A 153 -5.84 4.97 -15.58
N PHE A 154 -6.46 6.14 -15.73
CA PHE A 154 -7.68 6.29 -16.51
C PHE A 154 -7.40 6.86 -17.90
N TYR A 155 -8.21 6.42 -18.84
CA TYR A 155 -8.11 6.71 -20.26
C TYR A 155 -9.45 7.18 -20.80
N LYS A 156 -9.42 8.30 -21.53
CA LYS A 156 -10.55 8.84 -22.28
C LYS A 156 -10.19 8.83 -23.75
N SER A 157 -10.98 8.13 -24.57
CA SER A 157 -10.69 7.96 -26.01
C SER A 157 -9.26 7.46 -26.28
N ASN A 158 -8.80 6.47 -25.50
CA ASN A 158 -7.44 5.89 -25.55
C ASN A 158 -6.28 6.82 -25.15
N ILE A 159 -6.55 8.00 -24.58
CA ILE A 159 -5.54 8.91 -24.07
C ILE A 159 -5.57 8.88 -22.54
N ALA A 160 -4.42 8.59 -21.92
CA ALA A 160 -4.29 8.65 -20.46
C ALA A 160 -4.38 10.11 -20.00
N PHE A 161 -5.21 10.40 -19.00
CA PHE A 161 -5.42 11.77 -18.52
C PHE A 161 -5.24 11.93 -17.01
N ILE A 162 -5.39 10.85 -16.23
CA ILE A 162 -5.31 10.92 -14.77
C ILE A 162 -4.78 9.62 -14.17
N VAL A 163 -4.04 9.75 -13.07
CA VAL A 163 -3.50 8.64 -12.28
C VAL A 163 -3.89 8.84 -10.83
N ALA A 164 -4.51 7.83 -10.21
CA ALA A 164 -4.86 7.80 -8.81
C ALA A 164 -4.09 6.69 -8.09
N SER A 165 -3.82 6.89 -6.79
CA SER A 165 -3.11 5.91 -5.97
C SER A 165 -3.78 5.75 -4.61
N PHE A 166 -3.90 4.50 -4.17
CA PHE A 166 -4.47 4.11 -2.89
C PHE A 166 -3.48 3.22 -2.14
N ASP A 167 -3.14 3.61 -0.92
CA ASP A 167 -2.26 2.86 -0.03
C ASP A 167 -3.13 2.09 0.97
N LEU A 168 -2.82 0.82 1.16
CA LEU A 168 -3.54 -0.07 2.05
C LEU A 168 -2.56 -1.01 2.76
N THR A 169 -2.85 -1.36 4.00
CA THR A 169 -2.04 -2.27 4.80
C THR A 169 -2.84 -3.53 5.09
N VAL A 170 -2.36 -4.67 4.59
CA VAL A 170 -2.93 -5.99 4.89
C VAL A 170 -2.35 -6.46 6.23
N PRO A 171 -3.18 -6.78 7.22
CA PRO A 171 -2.68 -7.16 8.54
C PRO A 171 -2.03 -8.54 8.50
N HIS A 172 -0.98 -8.71 9.30
CA HIS A 172 -0.44 -10.02 9.61
C HIS A 172 -1.52 -10.86 10.29
N PRO A 173 -1.78 -12.12 9.86
CA PRO A 173 -2.73 -12.98 10.54
C PRO A 173 -2.27 -13.22 11.98
N GLN A 174 -3.01 -12.70 12.95
CA GLN A 174 -2.75 -13.03 14.33
C GLN A 174 -3.22 -14.47 14.59
N PRO A 175 -2.42 -15.30 15.26
CA PRO A 175 -2.90 -16.58 15.77
C PRO A 175 -4.16 -16.32 16.61
N ALA A 176 -5.15 -17.21 16.52
CA ALA A 176 -6.29 -17.13 17.42
C ALA A 176 -5.76 -17.12 18.86
N THR A 177 -6.09 -16.09 19.63
CA THR A 177 -5.80 -16.10 21.07
C THR A 177 -6.63 -17.22 21.68
N ASP A 178 -5.99 -18.33 22.04
CA ASP A 178 -6.65 -19.40 22.76
C ASP A 178 -7.25 -18.85 24.04
N PHE A 179 -8.43 -19.34 24.44
CA PHE A 179 -9.13 -18.92 25.66
C PHE A 179 -8.21 -18.86 26.90
N TRP A 180 -7.26 -19.81 26.99
CA TRP A 180 -6.27 -19.86 28.07
C TRP A 180 -5.28 -18.69 28.06
N SER A 181 -4.91 -18.16 26.89
CA SER A 181 -4.01 -17.02 26.77
C SER A 181 -4.63 -15.72 27.33
N GLN A 182 -5.94 -15.53 27.18
CA GLN A 182 -6.67 -14.35 27.69
C GLN A 182 -6.82 -14.38 29.22
N LEU A 183 -6.90 -15.58 29.81
CA LEU A 183 -7.06 -15.77 31.25
C LEU A 183 -5.82 -15.38 32.06
N PHE A 184 -4.64 -15.46 31.44
CA PHE A 184 -3.36 -15.19 32.09
C PHE A 184 -2.72 -13.87 31.66
N GLN A 185 -3.42 -13.01 30.90
CA GLN A 185 -2.90 -11.68 30.62
C GLN A 185 -2.88 -10.85 31.92
N PRO A 186 -1.70 -10.33 32.35
CA PRO A 186 -1.63 -9.48 33.52
C PRO A 186 -2.43 -8.21 33.25
N LYS A 187 -3.36 -7.87 34.15
CA LYS A 187 -4.14 -6.63 34.03
C LYS A 187 -3.20 -5.44 34.17
N PRO A 188 -3.25 -4.44 33.27
CA PRO A 188 -2.54 -3.19 33.48
C PRO A 188 -3.12 -2.50 34.73
N TYR A 189 -2.24 -2.18 35.68
CA TYR A 189 -2.56 -1.39 36.87
C TYR A 189 -2.57 0.11 36.55
#